data_AF-A0A381Y260-F1
#
_entry.id   AF-A0A381Y260-F1
#
_cell.length_a   1.000
_cell.length_b   1.000
_cell.length_c   1.000
_cell.angle_alpha   90.00
_cell.angle_beta   90.00
_cell.angle_gamma   90.00
#
_symmetry.space_group_name_H-M   'P 1'
#
loop_
_entity.id
_entity.type
_entity.pdbx_description
1 polymer ?
#
loop_
_entity_poly.entity_id
_entity_poly.type
_entity_poly.pdbx_seq_one_letter_code
_entity_poly.pdbx_strand_id
1 'polypeptide(L)'
;MFRVIIGIMILASHLAVGQSFGQNKVQYRNFNWSFITTPHFDIYYYGDGIDLAQFTAEKGEEAYEQISKHLRWTLRKRVPIIIYHSHNDFQQ
;
A
#
# COMPACT_ATOMS: atom_id res chain seq x y z
N MET A 1 15.50 33.32 38.02
CA MET A 1 14.60 33.36 36.85
C MET A 1 15.05 32.48 35.70
N PHE A 2 16.28 32.60 35.18
CA PHE A 2 16.75 31.86 33.99
C PHE A 2 16.62 30.32 34.10
N ARG A 3 16.88 29.75 35.27
CA ARG A 3 16.76 28.30 35.53
C ARG A 3 15.31 27.77 35.46
N VAL A 4 14.34 28.61 35.78
CA VAL A 4 12.90 28.26 35.72
C VAL A 4 12.43 28.25 34.26
N ILE A 5 12.90 29.22 33.46
CA ILE A 5 12.60 29.30 32.02
C ILE A 5 13.15 28.08 31.28
N ILE A 6 14.38 27.66 31.60
CA ILE A 6 14.98 26.44 31.03
C ILE A 6 14.16 25.20 31.40
N GLY A 7 13.73 25.08 32.66
CA GLY A 7 12.90 23.96 33.12
C GLY A 7 11.55 23.88 32.39
N ILE A 8 10.91 25.03 32.15
CA ILE A 8 9.65 25.11 31.39
C ILE A 8 9.86 24.73 29.92
N MET A 9 10.97 25.14 29.32
CA MET A 9 11.28 24.85 27.91
C MET A 9 11.53 23.36 27.67
N ILE A 10 12.15 22.66 28.64
CA ILE A 10 12.37 21.20 28.60
C ILE A 10 11.06 20.43 28.79
N LEU A 11 10.11 20.95 29.59
CA LEU A 11 8.82 20.29 29.78
C LEU A 11 7.92 20.43 28.54
N ALA A 12 8.02 21.56 27.82
CA ALA A 12 7.25 21.82 26.61
C ALA A 12 7.67 20.94 25.41
N SER A 13 8.94 20.53 25.32
CA SER A 13 9.41 19.65 24.23
C SER A 13 8.87 18.22 24.33
N HIS A 14 8.42 17.78 25.51
CA HIS A 14 7.77 16.47 25.71
C HIS A 14 6.29 16.42 25.29
N LEU A 15 5.66 17.58 25.03
CA LEU A 15 4.29 17.67 24.53
C LEU A 15 4.21 17.64 22.99
N ALA A 16 5.34 17.47 22.30
CA ALA A 16 5.36 17.23 20.86
C ALA A 16 4.75 15.85 20.56
N VAL A 17 3.43 15.82 20.42
CA VAL A 17 2.66 14.63 20.03
C VAL A 17 3.12 14.21 18.63
N GLY A 18 3.65 13.00 18.52
CA GLY A 18 4.13 12.44 17.26
C GLY A 18 3.03 12.42 16.18
N GLN A 19 3.45 12.45 14.92
CA GLN A 19 2.56 12.29 13.77
C GLN A 19 1.68 11.03 13.96
N SER A 20 0.36 11.22 13.98
CA SER A 20 -0.60 10.14 14.22
C SER A 20 -0.73 9.26 12.97
N PHE A 21 0.20 8.32 12.80
CA PHE A 21 0.11 7.29 11.77
C PHE A 21 -0.83 6.15 12.20
N GLY A 22 -1.43 5.44 11.24
CA GLY A 22 -2.22 4.23 11.50
C GLY A 22 -3.74 4.41 11.48
N GLN A 23 -4.25 5.57 11.08
CA GLN A 23 -5.66 5.69 10.72
C GLN A 23 -5.92 5.05 9.35
N ASN A 24 -7.10 4.44 9.17
CA ASN A 24 -7.52 3.91 7.88
C ASN A 24 -7.60 5.07 6.87
N LYS A 25 -7.13 4.82 5.65
CA LYS A 25 -7.22 5.76 4.53
C LYS A 25 -8.69 6.05 4.20
N VAL A 26 -9.06 7.33 4.19
CA VAL A 26 -10.46 7.76 4.03
C VAL A 26 -10.83 7.72 2.56
N GLN A 27 -11.54 6.67 2.16
CA GLN A 27 -12.02 6.56 0.78
C GLN A 27 -13.24 7.46 0.57
N TYR A 28 -13.09 8.54 -0.20
CA TYR A 28 -14.20 9.43 -0.57
C TYR A 28 -15.11 8.84 -1.64
N ARG A 29 -14.60 7.89 -2.44
CA ARG A 29 -15.30 7.23 -3.54
C ARG A 29 -15.51 5.76 -3.24
N ASN A 30 -16.69 5.25 -3.62
CA ASN A 30 -16.96 3.81 -3.60
C ASN A 30 -16.49 3.18 -4.91
N PHE A 31 -15.58 2.22 -4.80
CA PHE A 31 -15.10 1.43 -5.93
C PHE A 31 -15.85 0.10 -6.00
N ASN A 32 -16.39 -0.23 -7.18
CA ASN A 32 -16.95 -1.55 -7.45
C ASN A 32 -15.81 -2.49 -7.86
N TRP A 33 -15.20 -3.12 -6.85
CA TRP A 33 -14.05 -4.00 -7.05
C TRP A 33 -14.46 -5.33 -7.68
N SER A 34 -13.66 -5.75 -8.64
CA SER A 34 -13.59 -7.10 -9.19
C SER A 34 -12.16 -7.61 -9.05
N PHE A 35 -11.97 -8.92 -9.21
CA PHE A 35 -10.61 -9.48 -9.21
C PHE A 35 -10.48 -10.63 -10.19
N ILE A 36 -9.24 -10.83 -10.66
CA ILE A 36 -8.81 -12.03 -11.35
C ILE A 36 -7.74 -12.73 -10.51
N THR A 37 -7.61 -14.04 -10.68
CA THR A 37 -6.70 -14.86 -9.91
C THR A 37 -5.71 -15.56 -10.83
N THR A 38 -4.47 -15.60 -10.41
CA THR A 38 -3.37 -16.36 -11.01
C THR A 38 -2.85 -17.40 -10.01
N PRO A 39 -1.86 -18.23 -10.36
CA PRO A 39 -1.21 -19.11 -9.39
C PRO A 39 -0.67 -18.38 -8.15
N HIS A 40 -0.04 -17.20 -8.32
CA HIS A 40 0.66 -16.49 -7.25
C HIS A 40 0.02 -15.17 -6.81
N PHE A 41 -0.98 -14.65 -7.53
CA PHE A 41 -1.56 -13.33 -7.27
C PHE A 41 -3.10 -13.33 -7.33
N ASP A 42 -3.71 -12.47 -6.51
CA ASP A 42 -5.09 -12.03 -6.66
C ASP A 42 -5.07 -10.54 -7.04
N ILE A 43 -5.58 -10.20 -8.22
CA ILE A 43 -5.41 -8.88 -8.82
C ILE A 43 -6.75 -8.16 -8.84
N TYR A 44 -6.86 -7.14 -7.99
CA TYR A 44 -8.06 -6.32 -7.80
C TYR A 44 -8.03 -5.11 -8.72
N TYR A 45 -9.16 -4.86 -9.38
CA TYR A 45 -9.40 -3.74 -10.26
C TYR A 45 -10.83 -3.23 -10.10
N TYR A 46 -11.15 -2.07 -10.64
CA TYR A 46 -12.51 -1.53 -10.66
C TYR A 46 -12.84 -0.95 -12.02
N GLY A 47 -14.12 -0.67 -12.27
CA GLY A 47 -14.56 -0.09 -13.53
C GLY A 47 -14.17 -0.95 -14.73
N ASP A 48 -13.59 -0.31 -15.74
CA ASP A 48 -13.11 -0.90 -17.00
C ASP A 48 -11.66 -1.42 -16.95
N GLY A 49 -11.05 -1.51 -15.76
CA GLY A 49 -9.64 -1.89 -15.59
C GLY A 49 -9.27 -3.36 -15.84
N ILE A 50 -10.13 -4.16 -16.50
CA ILE A 50 -9.87 -5.60 -16.72
C ILE A 50 -8.64 -5.85 -17.59
N ASP A 51 -8.44 -5.06 -18.64
CA ASP A 51 -7.30 -5.22 -19.55
C ASP A 51 -5.98 -4.94 -18.81
N LEU A 52 -5.99 -3.93 -17.93
CA LEU A 52 -4.84 -3.61 -17.08
C LEU A 52 -4.60 -4.70 -16.03
N ALA A 53 -5.66 -5.31 -15.49
CA ALA A 53 -5.54 -6.44 -14.58
C ALA A 53 -4.92 -7.67 -15.28
N GLN A 54 -5.35 -7.98 -16.51
CA GLN A 54 -4.80 -9.08 -17.31
C GLN A 54 -3.33 -8.85 -17.66
N PHE A 55 -2.97 -7.64 -18.09
CA PHE A 55 -1.57 -7.27 -18.33
C PHE A 55 -0.71 -7.43 -17.05
N THR A 56 -1.25 -6.99 -15.91
CA THR A 56 -0.58 -7.13 -14.61
C THR A 56 -0.42 -8.59 -14.20
N ALA A 57 -1.39 -9.45 -14.53
CA ALA A 57 -1.32 -10.89 -14.27
C ALA A 57 -0.17 -11.54 -15.04
N GLU A 58 -0.08 -11.28 -16.34
CA GLU A 58 0.98 -11.80 -17.19
C GLU A 58 2.36 -11.35 -16.69
N LYS A 59 2.54 -10.05 -16.48
CA LYS A 59 3.82 -9.48 -16.05
C LYS A 59 4.19 -9.86 -14.62
N GLY A 60 3.20 -10.00 -13.74
CA GLY A 60 3.41 -10.44 -12.36
C GLY A 60 3.94 -11.87 -12.29
N GLU A 61 3.36 -12.79 -13.06
CA GLU A 61 3.83 -14.18 -13.12
C GLU A 61 5.21 -14.29 -13.77
N GLU A 62 5.49 -13.55 -14.85
CA GLU A 62 6.81 -13.47 -15.48
C GLU A 62 7.88 -13.00 -14.48
N ALA A 63 7.60 -11.91 -13.75
CA ALA A 63 8.51 -11.38 -12.73
C ALA A 63 8.70 -12.35 -11.56
N TYR A 64 7.63 -13.01 -11.12
CA TYR A 64 7.70 -14.02 -10.07
C TYR A 64 8.59 -15.20 -10.50
N GLU A 65 8.44 -15.70 -11.73
CA GLU A 65 9.27 -16.80 -12.23
C GLU A 65 10.76 -16.42 -12.21
N GLN A 66 11.09 -15.20 -12.62
CA GLN A 66 12.48 -14.72 -12.59
C GLN A 66 12.98 -14.60 -11.15
N ILE A 67 12.29 -13.86 -10.28
CA ILE A 67 12.74 -13.57 -8.91
C ILE A 67 12.83 -14.84 -8.08
N SER A 68 11.85 -15.75 -8.20
CA SER A 68 11.83 -16.99 -7.44
C SER A 68 13.02 -17.89 -7.73
N LYS A 69 13.44 -17.97 -9.01
CA LYS A 69 14.66 -18.68 -9.42
C LYS A 69 15.92 -18.04 -8.85
N HIS A 70 16.07 -16.71 -8.97
CA HIS A 70 17.27 -16.00 -8.53
C HIS A 70 17.44 -16.05 -7.00
N LEU A 71 16.34 -15.91 -6.25
CA LEU A 71 16.37 -15.88 -4.79
C LEU A 71 16.19 -17.25 -4.14
N ARG A 72 15.91 -18.30 -4.94
CA ARG A 72 15.55 -19.66 -4.47
C ARG A 72 14.42 -19.61 -3.43
N TRP A 73 13.43 -18.77 -3.68
CA TRP A 73 12.35 -18.48 -2.75
C TRP A 73 11.01 -18.48 -3.47
N THR A 74 9.97 -18.97 -2.80
CA THR A 74 8.61 -19.06 -3.35
C THR A 74 7.60 -18.36 -2.46
N LEU A 75 6.56 -17.86 -3.09
CA LEU A 75 5.42 -17.29 -2.38
C LEU A 75 4.64 -18.40 -1.68
N ARG A 76 4.39 -18.23 -0.38
CA ARG A 76 3.65 -19.22 0.43
C ARG A 76 2.14 -19.14 0.24
N LYS A 77 1.64 -17.99 -0.19
CA LYS A 77 0.24 -17.69 -0.44
C LYS A 77 0.13 -16.69 -1.57
N ARG A 78 -1.04 -16.61 -2.19
CA ARG A 78 -1.30 -15.58 -3.20
C ARG A 78 -1.14 -14.19 -2.59
N VAL A 79 -0.49 -13.31 -3.34
CA VAL A 79 -0.26 -11.92 -2.93
C VAL A 79 -1.30 -11.03 -3.63
N PRO A 80 -2.01 -10.17 -2.89
CA PRO A 80 -2.94 -9.25 -3.52
C PRO A 80 -2.17 -8.14 -4.25
N ILE A 81 -2.59 -7.84 -5.47
CA ILE A 81 -2.19 -6.65 -6.22
C ILE A 81 -3.44 -5.79 -6.40
N ILE A 82 -3.39 -4.52 -6.00
CA ILE A 82 -4.55 -3.61 -6.10
C ILE A 82 -4.20 -2.52 -7.10
N ILE A 83 -4.99 -2.41 -8.16
CA ILE A 83 -4.78 -1.48 -9.25
C ILE A 83 -5.71 -0.28 -9.08
N TYR A 84 -5.14 0.92 -9.12
CA TYR A 84 -5.87 2.18 -9.18
C TYR A 84 -5.67 2.83 -10.55
N HIS A 85 -6.73 3.40 -11.12
CA HIS A 85 -6.68 4.05 -12.44
C HIS A 85 -5.84 5.33 -12.43
N SER A 86 -5.68 5.96 -11.27
CA SER A 86 -4.93 7.19 -11.13
C SER A 86 -4.23 7.29 -9.78
N HIS A 87 -3.17 8.09 -9.73
CA HIS A 87 -2.52 8.42 -8.47
C HIS A 87 -3.49 9.08 -7.49
N ASN A 88 -4.43 9.90 -7.98
CA ASN A 88 -5.44 10.52 -7.14
C ASN A 88 -6.34 9.48 -6.46
N ASP A 89 -6.82 8.46 -7.19
CA ASP A 89 -7.59 7.36 -6.60
C ASP A 89 -6.76 6.57 -5.57
N PHE A 90 -5.45 6.41 -5.82
CA PHE A 90 -4.53 5.83 -4.85
C PHE A 90 -4.28 6.72 -3.62
N GLN A 91 -4.43 8.06 -3.69
CA GLN A 91 -4.14 8.97 -2.56
C GLN A 91 -5.36 9.28 -1.68
N GLN A 92 -6.58 9.08 -2.19
CA GLN A 92 -7.84 9.34 -1.47
C GLN A 92 -7.96 8.58 -0.14
#